data_AF-A0A420VJ31-F1
#
_entry.id   AF-A0A420VJ31-F1
#
_cell.length_a   1.000
_cell.length_b   1.000
_cell.length_c   1.000
_cell.angle_alpha   90.00
_cell.angle_beta   90.00
_cell.angle_gamma   90.00
#
_symmetry.space_group_name_H-M   'P 1'
#
loop_
_entity.id
_entity.type
_entity.pdbx_description
1 polymer ?
#
loop_
_entity_poly.entity_id
_entity_poly.type
_entity_poly.pdbx_seq_one_letter_code
_entity_poly.pdbx_strand_id
1 'polypeptide(L)'
;MARKFCNKPFFIGIACLIIGLWTAPYFILGEDAHMRIHDNLDSNIAWYKVLKESGQLFAPGEAPIGQIINGELKRNAFYTEFYAMIALFMVFPPVIAYGLSQLITRLLAFIGMYLLLKDFIVKDERAWFIQIGTALTFSLIPFGLRGC
;
A
#
# COMPACT_ATOMS: atom_id res chain seq x y z
N MET A 1 17.54 -28.36 30.87
CA MET A 1 17.70 -28.34 29.39
C MET A 1 16.56 -27.51 28.80
N ALA A 2 16.76 -26.20 28.63
CA ALA A 2 15.72 -25.31 28.11
C ALA A 2 15.76 -25.32 26.57
N ARG A 3 14.67 -25.78 25.93
CA ARG A 3 14.49 -25.72 24.48
C ARG A 3 14.59 -24.25 24.04
N LYS A 4 15.66 -23.88 23.32
CA LYS A 4 15.78 -22.66 22.51
C LYS A 4 14.78 -22.75 21.34
N PHE A 5 13.48 -22.66 21.61
CA PHE A 5 12.46 -22.48 20.59
C PHE A 5 12.02 -21.02 20.60
N CYS A 6 12.91 -20.14 20.18
CA CYS A 6 12.52 -18.76 19.87
C CYS A 6 13.02 -18.48 18.45
N ASN A 7 12.41 -19.16 17.47
CA ASN A 7 12.68 -18.91 16.06
C ASN A 7 11.96 -17.64 15.62
N LYS A 8 12.21 -16.50 16.27
CA LYS A 8 11.65 -15.18 15.91
C LYS A 8 11.69 -14.93 14.38
N PRO A 9 12.81 -15.14 13.66
CA PRO A 9 12.86 -14.94 12.21
C PRO A 9 11.89 -15.85 11.45
N PHE A 10 11.66 -17.08 11.91
CA PHE A 10 10.69 -17.99 11.30
C PHE A 10 9.25 -17.45 11.43
N PHE A 11 8.89 -16.94 12.60
CA PHE A 11 7.55 -16.34 12.82
C PHE A 11 7.36 -15.01 12.08
N ILE A 12 8.42 -14.20 11.95
CA ILE A 12 8.41 -13.01 11.08
C ILE A 12 8.17 -13.45 9.63
N GLY A 13 8.84 -14.51 9.17
CA GLY A 13 8.61 -15.07 7.83
C GLY A 13 7.17 -15.54 7.62
N ILE A 14 6.58 -16.21 8.61
CA ILE A 14 5.15 -16.58 8.59
C ILE A 14 4.26 -15.35 8.51
N ALA A 15 4.51 -14.31 9.31
CA ALA A 15 3.73 -13.09 9.27
C ALA A 15 3.79 -12.40 7.89
N CYS A 16 4.99 -12.32 7.29
CA CYS A 16 5.17 -11.81 5.93
C CYS A 16 4.44 -12.66 4.89
N LEU A 17 4.46 -13.99 5.02
CA LEU A 17 3.71 -14.89 4.15
C LEU A 17 2.20 -14.68 4.27
N ILE A 18 1.67 -14.51 5.48
CA ILE A 18 0.25 -14.19 5.69
C ILE A 18 -0.12 -12.86 5.03
N ILE A 19 0.72 -11.82 5.19
CA ILE A 19 0.51 -10.52 4.52
C ILE A 19 0.50 -10.68 3.00
N GLY A 20 1.44 -11.48 2.45
CA GLY A 20 1.51 -11.77 1.02
C GLY A 20 0.30 -12.55 0.52
N LEU A 21 -0.17 -13.56 1.26
CA LEU A 21 -1.39 -14.30 0.94
C LEU A 21 -2.63 -13.41 0.99
N TRP A 22 -2.68 -12.45 1.91
CA TRP A 22 -3.77 -11.49 2.01
C TRP A 22 -3.84 -10.58 0.78
N THR A 23 -2.70 -10.16 0.22
CA THR A 23 -2.65 -9.32 -1.00
C THR A 23 -2.60 -10.13 -2.30
N ALA A 24 -2.38 -11.45 -2.23
CA ALA A 24 -2.27 -12.35 -3.37
C ALA A 24 -3.44 -12.25 -4.39
N PRO A 25 -4.71 -12.05 -3.98
CA PRO A 25 -5.81 -11.93 -4.93
C PRO A 25 -5.58 -10.88 -6.01
N TYR A 26 -4.96 -9.74 -5.70
CA TYR A 26 -4.67 -8.69 -6.69
C TYR A 26 -3.68 -9.11 -7.77
N PHE A 27 -2.83 -10.11 -7.49
CA PHE A 27 -1.80 -10.58 -8.41
C PHE A 27 -2.22 -11.85 -9.16
N ILE A 28 -3.11 -12.66 -8.57
CA ILE A 28 -3.56 -13.94 -9.13
C ILE A 28 -4.87 -13.79 -9.91
N LEU A 29 -5.85 -13.06 -9.34
CA LEU A 29 -7.17 -12.90 -9.95
C LEU A 29 -7.23 -11.70 -10.91
N GLY A 30 -6.29 -10.76 -10.81
CA GLY A 30 -6.27 -9.59 -11.68
C GLY A 30 -7.57 -8.78 -11.57
N GLU A 31 -8.22 -8.52 -12.69
CA GLU A 31 -9.46 -7.72 -12.76
C GLU A 31 -10.64 -8.37 -12.02
N ASP A 32 -10.62 -9.69 -11.83
CA ASP A 32 -11.63 -10.41 -11.04
C ASP A 32 -11.38 -10.28 -9.52
N ALA A 33 -10.30 -9.63 -9.11
CA ALA A 33 -10.01 -9.38 -7.70
C ALA A 33 -11.02 -8.40 -7.10
N HIS A 34 -11.61 -8.79 -5.96
CA HIS A 34 -12.57 -7.92 -5.26
C HIS A 34 -11.86 -6.74 -4.57
N MET A 35 -11.94 -5.56 -5.19
CA MET A 35 -11.44 -4.30 -4.63
C MET A 35 -12.47 -3.70 -3.67
N ARG A 36 -12.13 -3.62 -2.38
CA ARG A 36 -13.07 -3.26 -1.31
C ARG A 36 -13.26 -1.76 -1.09
N ILE A 37 -12.37 -0.95 -1.64
CA ILE A 37 -12.33 0.51 -1.46
C ILE A 37 -12.84 1.15 -2.75
N HIS A 38 -14.16 1.09 -2.94
CA HIS A 38 -14.81 1.56 -4.15
C HIS A 38 -14.64 3.08 -4.37
N ASP A 39 -14.50 3.88 -3.30
CA ASP A 39 -14.18 5.31 -3.39
C ASP A 39 -12.82 5.58 -4.05
N ASN A 40 -11.85 4.67 -3.88
CA ASN A 40 -10.56 4.78 -4.55
C ASN A 40 -10.66 4.38 -6.04
N LEU A 41 -11.48 3.39 -6.35
CA LEU A 41 -11.71 2.96 -7.74
C LEU A 41 -12.41 4.04 -8.57
N ASP A 42 -13.45 4.66 -8.00
CA ASP A 42 -14.27 5.66 -8.69
C ASP A 42 -13.63 7.07 -8.70
N SER A 43 -12.54 7.27 -7.96
CA SER A 43 -11.79 8.52 -7.93
C SER A 43 -10.33 8.28 -8.28
N ASN A 44 -9.50 7.90 -7.32
CA ASN A 44 -8.04 7.93 -7.43
C ASN A 44 -7.50 7.17 -8.64
N ILE A 45 -8.02 5.97 -8.91
CA ILE A 45 -7.59 5.16 -10.06
C ILE A 45 -7.93 5.86 -11.38
N ALA A 46 -9.09 6.51 -11.48
CA ALA A 46 -9.46 7.31 -12.63
C ALA A 46 -8.53 8.52 -12.80
N TRP A 47 -8.23 9.26 -11.72
CA TRP A 47 -7.27 10.38 -11.76
C TRP A 47 -5.88 9.95 -12.20
N TYR A 48 -5.38 8.80 -11.71
CA TYR A 48 -4.08 8.27 -12.11
C TYR A 48 -4.04 7.83 -13.58
N LYS A 49 -5.14 7.26 -14.08
CA LYS A 49 -5.27 6.87 -15.49
C LYS A 49 -5.21 8.09 -16.39
N VAL A 50 -5.95 9.15 -16.06
CA VAL A 50 -5.92 10.41 -16.81
C VAL A 50 -4.50 11.02 -16.82
N LEU A 51 -3.81 11.07 -15.68
CA LEU A 51 -2.43 11.57 -15.63
C LEU A 51 -1.46 10.75 -16.49
N LYS A 52 -1.64 9.42 -16.50
CA LYS A 52 -0.79 8.50 -17.27
C LYS A 52 -1.02 8.69 -18.77
N GLU A 53 -2.27 8.81 -19.18
CA GLU A 53 -2.65 8.96 -20.59
C GLU A 53 -2.37 10.38 -21.13
N SER A 54 -2.49 11.42 -20.30
CA SER A 54 -2.14 12.79 -20.70
C SER A 54 -0.63 13.00 -20.83
N GLY A 55 0.18 12.19 -20.15
CA GLY A 55 1.63 12.39 -20.06
C GLY A 55 2.04 13.62 -19.24
N GLN A 56 1.11 14.23 -18.49
CA GLN A 56 1.32 15.51 -17.81
C GLN A 56 1.75 15.38 -16.35
N LEU A 57 2.24 14.20 -15.91
CA LEU A 57 2.67 13.98 -14.53
C LEU A 57 3.63 15.06 -14.02
N PHE A 58 4.62 15.43 -14.83
CA PHE A 58 5.64 16.46 -14.53
C PHE A 58 5.40 17.79 -15.26
N ALA A 59 4.20 18.01 -15.80
CA ALA A 59 3.86 19.28 -16.43
C ALA A 59 3.73 20.39 -15.37
N PRO A 60 3.92 21.68 -15.75
CA PRO A 60 3.65 22.80 -14.86
C PRO A 60 2.23 22.73 -14.29
N GLY A 61 2.04 23.22 -13.06
CA GLY A 61 0.74 23.13 -12.37
C GLY A 61 -0.43 23.77 -13.14
N GLU A 62 -0.15 24.79 -13.96
CA GLU A 62 -1.14 25.49 -14.78
C GLU A 62 -1.44 24.81 -16.13
N ALA A 63 -0.74 23.72 -16.46
CA ALA A 63 -0.94 23.02 -17.72
C ALA A 63 -2.36 22.42 -17.80
N PRO A 64 -3.09 22.62 -18.92
CA PRO A 64 -4.44 22.10 -19.08
C PRO A 64 -4.43 20.58 -19.32
N ILE A 65 -5.34 19.85 -18.68
CA ILE A 65 -5.56 18.42 -18.89
C ILE A 65 -6.64 18.24 -19.96
N GLY A 66 -6.23 18.06 -21.21
CA GLY A 66 -7.15 18.05 -22.36
C GLY A 66 -8.27 17.01 -22.31
N GLN A 67 -8.09 15.93 -21.54
CA GLN A 67 -9.08 14.86 -21.39
C GLN A 67 -10.28 15.24 -20.50
N ILE A 68 -10.17 16.31 -19.70
CA ILE A 68 -11.21 16.69 -18.74
C ILE A 68 -11.73 18.10 -19.04
N ILE A 69 -13.05 18.22 -19.24
CA ILE A 69 -13.76 19.50 -19.46
C ILE A 69 -13.04 20.35 -20.52
N ASN A 70 -12.68 19.76 -21.66
CA ASN A 70 -11.98 20.44 -22.76
C ASN A 70 -10.68 21.18 -22.35
N GLY A 71 -9.97 20.70 -21.33
CA GLY A 71 -8.73 21.32 -20.87
C GLY A 71 -8.90 22.42 -19.82
N GLU A 72 -10.13 22.70 -19.36
CA GLU A 72 -10.36 23.69 -18.29
C GLU A 72 -9.79 23.22 -16.94
N LEU A 73 -9.68 21.91 -16.73
CA LEU A 73 -9.06 21.38 -15.53
C LEU A 73 -7.53 21.40 -15.65
N LYS A 74 -6.86 22.04 -14.69
CA LYS A 74 -5.41 22.20 -14.66
C LYS A 74 -4.71 21.04 -13.96
N ARG A 75 -3.41 20.85 -14.25
CA ARG A 75 -2.57 19.79 -13.68
C ARG A 75 -2.51 19.83 -12.15
N ASN A 76 -2.55 21.01 -11.54
CA ASN A 76 -2.55 21.19 -10.08
C ASN A 76 -3.81 20.67 -9.36
N ALA A 77 -4.88 20.33 -10.08
CA ALA A 77 -6.07 19.70 -9.52
C ALA A 77 -5.88 18.19 -9.23
N PHE A 78 -4.78 17.62 -9.71
CA PHE A 78 -4.43 16.22 -9.53
C PHE A 78 -3.30 16.06 -8.52
N TYR A 79 -3.13 14.84 -8.02
CA TYR A 79 -2.05 14.51 -7.09
C TYR A 79 -0.65 14.89 -7.61
N THR A 80 0.23 15.27 -6.69
CA THR A 80 1.65 15.57 -6.98
C THR A 80 2.40 14.34 -7.48
N GLU A 81 3.37 14.58 -8.37
CA GLU A 81 4.39 13.65 -8.82
C GLU A 81 5.19 12.99 -7.70
N PHE A 82 5.27 13.62 -6.52
CA PHE A 82 5.97 13.06 -5.35
C PHE A 82 5.13 12.02 -4.59
N TYR A 83 3.89 11.76 -5.02
CA TYR A 83 3.07 10.75 -4.40
C TYR A 83 3.52 9.35 -4.85
N ALA A 84 4.11 8.60 -3.92
CA ALA A 84 4.73 7.30 -4.20
C ALA A 84 3.80 6.29 -4.88
N MET A 85 2.49 6.33 -4.61
CA MET A 85 1.56 5.44 -5.29
C MET A 85 1.42 5.78 -6.78
N ILE A 86 1.42 7.05 -7.17
CA ILE A 86 1.36 7.42 -8.60
C ILE A 86 2.53 6.80 -9.36
N ALA A 87 3.73 6.78 -8.78
CA ALA A 87 4.88 6.14 -9.41
C ALA A 87 4.61 4.67 -9.75
N LEU A 88 3.93 3.93 -8.86
CA LEU A 88 3.50 2.55 -9.14
C LEU A 88 2.46 2.48 -10.27
N PHE A 89 1.47 3.38 -10.28
CA PHE A 89 0.44 3.43 -11.33
C PHE A 89 0.98 3.82 -12.70
N MET A 90 2.05 4.61 -12.75
CA MET A 90 2.72 4.96 -14.01
C MET A 90 3.43 3.75 -14.63
N VAL A 91 4.02 2.88 -13.81
CA VAL A 91 4.78 1.72 -14.28
C VAL A 91 3.90 0.49 -14.51
N PHE A 92 2.94 0.22 -13.63
CA PHE A 92 2.14 -1.01 -13.63
C PHE A 92 0.68 -0.79 -14.09
N PRO A 93 -0.02 -1.85 -14.50
CA PRO A 93 -1.48 -1.83 -14.64
C PRO A 93 -2.18 -1.46 -13.33
N PRO A 94 -3.37 -0.83 -13.36
CA PRO A 94 -4.04 -0.31 -12.16
C PRO A 94 -4.23 -1.33 -11.03
N VAL A 95 -4.66 -2.55 -11.35
CA VAL A 95 -4.87 -3.62 -10.34
C VAL A 95 -3.56 -4.01 -9.68
N ILE A 96 -2.49 -4.18 -10.47
CA ILE A 96 -1.17 -4.56 -9.95
C ILE A 96 -0.58 -3.41 -9.12
N ALA A 97 -0.69 -2.16 -9.59
CA ALA A 97 -0.24 -0.99 -8.86
C ALA A 97 -0.97 -0.86 -7.51
N TYR A 98 -2.28 -1.10 -7.50
CA TYR A 98 -3.09 -1.14 -6.29
C TYR A 98 -2.65 -2.27 -5.35
N GLY A 99 -2.47 -3.50 -5.86
CA GLY A 99 -1.99 -4.64 -5.09
C GLY A 99 -0.62 -4.40 -4.46
N LEU A 100 0.31 -3.81 -5.22
CA LEU A 100 1.64 -3.40 -4.73
C LEU A 100 1.53 -2.34 -3.64
N SER A 101 0.68 -1.32 -3.83
CA SER A 101 0.44 -0.28 -2.83
C SER A 101 -0.08 -0.90 -1.53
N GLN A 102 -1.05 -1.81 -1.62
CA GLN A 102 -1.60 -2.54 -0.48
C GLN A 102 -0.56 -3.43 0.21
N LEU A 103 0.34 -4.07 -0.54
CA LEU A 103 1.41 -4.90 0.01
C LEU A 103 2.45 -4.04 0.74
N ILE A 104 2.93 -2.97 0.12
CA ILE A 104 3.93 -2.06 0.69
C ILE A 104 3.40 -1.44 1.98
N THR A 105 2.17 -0.90 1.97
CA THR A 105 1.56 -0.31 3.17
C THR A 105 1.50 -1.30 4.33
N ARG A 106 1.16 -2.56 4.08
CA ARG A 106 1.08 -3.59 5.14
C ARG A 106 2.44 -4.02 5.66
N LEU A 107 3.42 -4.15 4.78
CA LEU A 107 4.79 -4.46 5.20
C LEU A 107 5.36 -3.33 6.05
N LEU A 108 5.15 -2.07 5.66
CA LEU A 108 5.58 -0.91 6.46
C LEU A 108 4.82 -0.83 7.79
N ALA A 109 3.51 -1.07 7.80
CA ALA A 109 2.71 -1.13 9.02
C ALA A 109 3.21 -2.23 9.97
N PHE A 110 3.50 -3.41 9.45
CA PHE A 110 4.05 -4.53 10.22
C PHE A 110 5.43 -4.18 10.80
N ILE A 111 6.36 -3.70 9.97
CA ILE A 111 7.72 -3.34 10.42
C ILE A 111 7.66 -2.22 11.44
N GLY A 112 6.89 -1.16 11.18
CA GLY A 112 6.75 -0.02 12.08
C GLY A 112 6.18 -0.42 13.44
N MET A 113 5.10 -1.20 13.45
CA MET A 113 4.51 -1.69 14.70
C MET A 113 5.43 -2.67 15.43
N TYR A 114 6.12 -3.56 14.72
CA TYR A 114 7.07 -4.48 15.32
C TYR A 114 8.24 -3.75 15.99
N LEU A 115 8.84 -2.75 15.32
CA LEU A 115 9.91 -1.93 15.88
C LEU A 115 9.41 -1.11 17.08
N LEU A 116 8.23 -0.49 16.98
CA LEU A 116 7.61 0.25 18.08
C LEU A 116 7.42 -0.63 19.33
N LEU A 117 6.87 -1.83 19.15
CA LEU A 117 6.64 -2.77 20.24
C LEU A 117 7.95 -3.28 20.83
N LYS A 118 8.92 -3.66 20.00
CA LYS A 118 10.20 -4.20 20.45
C LYS A 118 11.04 -3.16 21.20
N ASP A 119 11.09 -1.93 20.71
CA ASP A 119 12.04 -0.93 21.19
C ASP A 119 11.47 -0.03 22.30
N PHE A 120 10.15 0.22 22.30
CA PHE A 120 9.56 1.21 23.19
C PHE A 120 8.54 0.65 24.19
N ILE A 121 7.70 -0.31 23.79
CA ILE A 121 6.54 -0.74 24.61
C ILE A 121 6.77 -2.07 25.33
N VAL A 122 6.99 -3.14 24.57
CA VAL A 122 7.16 -4.52 25.07
C VAL A 122 8.63 -4.91 24.93
N LYS A 123 9.48 -4.35 25.80
CA LYS A 123 10.94 -4.53 25.72
C LYS A 123 11.42 -5.94 26.10
N ASP A 124 10.56 -6.77 26.69
CA ASP A 124 10.89 -8.16 26.98
C ASP A 124 11.00 -8.98 25.70
N GLU A 125 12.22 -9.39 25.38
CA GLU A 125 12.53 -10.23 24.22
C GLU A 125 11.83 -11.60 24.22
N ARG A 126 11.41 -12.08 25.39
CA ARG A 126 10.67 -13.35 25.52
C ARG A 126 9.22 -13.20 25.08
N ALA A 127 8.69 -11.98 25.05
CA ALA A 127 7.35 -11.66 24.57
C ALA A 127 7.27 -11.50 23.03
N TRP A 128 8.18 -12.15 22.29
CA TRP A 128 8.24 -12.10 20.82
C TRP A 128 6.91 -12.43 20.14
N PHE A 129 6.11 -13.32 20.73
CA PHE A 129 4.81 -13.71 20.19
C PHE A 129 3.82 -12.53 20.23
N ILE A 130 3.83 -11.75 21.32
CA ILE A 130 2.99 -10.55 21.46
C ILE A 130 3.46 -9.46 20.50
N GLN A 131 4.78 -9.27 20.36
CA GLN A 131 5.37 -8.29 19.44
C GLN A 131 4.98 -8.59 17.99
N ILE A 132 5.22 -9.81 17.52
CA ILE A 132 4.95 -10.22 16.13
C ILE A 132 3.43 -10.34 15.88
N GLY A 133 2.69 -10.94 16.82
CA GLY A 133 1.24 -11.13 16.70
C GLY A 133 0.49 -9.81 16.62
N THR A 134 0.81 -8.86 17.50
CA THR A 134 0.19 -7.52 17.47
C THR A 134 0.58 -6.74 16.22
N ALA A 135 1.84 -6.84 15.78
CA ALA A 135 2.28 -6.20 14.53
C ALA A 135 1.55 -6.78 13.31
N LEU A 136 1.30 -8.09 13.28
CA LEU A 136 0.55 -8.76 12.22
C LEU A 136 -0.93 -8.36 12.24
N THR A 137 -1.60 -8.35 13.40
CA THR A 137 -2.99 -7.93 13.45
C THR A 137 -3.15 -6.46 13.05
N PHE A 138 -2.23 -5.60 13.47
CA PHE A 138 -2.19 -4.19 13.04
C PHE A 138 -2.03 -4.05 11.52
N SER A 139 -1.12 -4.83 10.90
CA SER A 139 -0.90 -4.74 9.45
C SER A 139 -2.08 -5.26 8.61
N LEU A 140 -2.96 -6.09 9.19
CA LEU A 140 -4.13 -6.63 8.50
C LEU A 140 -5.40 -5.78 8.65
N ILE A 141 -5.35 -4.66 9.40
CA ILE A 141 -6.46 -3.71 9.51
C ILE A 141 -6.77 -3.12 8.11
N PRO A 142 -8.03 -2.74 7.82
CA PRO A 142 -8.38 -2.05 6.58
C PRO A 142 -7.67 -0.68 6.49
N PHE A 143 -6.53 -0.62 5.82
CA PHE A 143 -5.89 0.64 5.45
C PHE A 143 -6.55 1.21 4.21
N GLY A 144 -7.14 2.40 4.36
CA GLY A 144 -7.60 3.19 3.22
C GLY A 144 -6.39 3.72 2.46
N LEU A 145 -6.26 3.38 1.17
CA LEU A 145 -5.36 4.11 0.27
C LEU A 145 -6.04 5.44 -0.09
N ARG A 146 -6.15 6.35 0.87
CA ARG A 146 -6.60 7.71 0.63
C ARG A 146 -5.35 8.56 0.51
N GLY A 147 -5.08 9.05 -0.70
CA GLY A 147 -4.28 10.26 -0.82
C GLY A 147 -5.12 11.37 -0.22
N CYS A 148 -4.65 11.95 0.88
CA CYS A 148 -5.21 13.19 1.40
C CYS A 148 -5.25 14.26 0.29
#